data_AF-A0A6L7NMF9-F1
#
_entry.id   AF-A0A6L7NMF9-F1
#
_cell.length_a   1.000
_cell.length_b   1.000
_cell.length_c   1.000
_cell.angle_alpha   90.00
_cell.angle_beta   90.00
_cell.angle_gamma   90.00
#
_symmetry.space_group_name_H-M   'P 1'
#
loop_
_entity.id
_entity.type
_entity.pdbx_description
1 polymer ?
#
loop_
_entity_poly.entity_id
_entity_poly.type
_entity_poly.pdbx_seq_one_letter_code
_entity_poly.pdbx_strand_id
1 'polypeptide(L)' 'MKAAVYHGRGDIRLEDLPRPHPGDGELLVRVTGVGICGTDAAEFAAGPQMFPIHRADPVTG' A
#
# COMPACT_ATOMS: atom_id res chain seq x y z
N MET A 1 8.89 3.85 9.65
CA MET A 1 7.46 4.16 9.83
C MET A 1 6.72 2.86 9.69
N LYS A 2 5.75 2.60 10.57
CA LYS A 2 4.97 1.37 10.50
C LYS A 2 3.99 1.44 9.33
N ALA A 3 3.91 0.36 8.55
CA ALA A 3 2.98 0.20 7.44
C ALA A 3 2.39 -1.22 7.44
N ALA A 4 1.16 -1.36 6.95
CA ALA A 4 0.59 -2.65 6.59
C ALA A 4 0.92 -2.91 5.11
N VAL A 5 1.75 -3.91 4.83
CA VAL A 5 2.25 -4.24 3.50
C VAL A 5 1.57 -5.50 3.00
N TYR A 6 1.00 -5.42 1.80
CA TYR A 6 0.31 -6.52 1.14
C TYR A 6 1.29 -7.32 0.27
N HIS A 7 1.46 -8.61 0.60
CA HIS A 7 2.38 -9.53 -0.08
C HIS A 7 1.67 -10.53 -1.01
N GLY A 8 0.35 -10.45 -1.08
CA GLY A 8 -0.49 -11.35 -1.87
C GLY A 8 -1.57 -12.02 -1.04
N ARG A 9 -2.25 -13.00 -1.63
CA ARG A 9 -3.47 -13.59 -1.09
C ARG A 9 -3.32 -14.00 0.38
N GLY A 10 -4.15 -13.43 1.24
CA GLY A 10 -4.18 -13.73 2.67
C GLY A 10 -2.97 -13.20 3.46
N ASP A 11 -2.11 -12.38 2.87
CA ASP A 11 -0.81 -12.00 3.43
C ASP A 11 -0.66 -10.48 3.51
N ILE A 12 -0.97 -9.94 4.69
CA ILE A 12 -0.68 -8.56 5.07
C ILE A 12 0.20 -8.59 6.30
N ARG A 13 1.32 -7.87 6.26
CA ARG A 13 2.32 -7.84 7.32
C ARG A 13 2.52 -6.42 7.83
N LEU A 14 2.78 -6.28 9.12
CA LEU A 14 3.19 -5.00 9.69
C LEU A 14 4.71 -4.89 9.57
N GLU A 15 5.17 -3.86 8.87
CA GLU A 15 6.59 -3.64 8.59
C GLU A 15 7.03 -2.23 8.95
N ASP A 16 8.31 -2.08 9.29
CA ASP A 16 8.95 -0.79 9.47
C ASP A 16 9.66 -0.37 8.18
N LEU A 17 9.08 0.60 7.48
CA LEU A 17 9.61 1.15 6.22
C LEU A 17 10.33 2.48 6.43
N PRO A 18 11.27 2.88 5.58
CA PRO A 18 11.83 4.23 5.63
C PRO A 18 10.72 5.28 5.51
N ARG A 19 10.89 6.44 6.16
CA ARG A 19 9.98 7.57 5.96
C ARG A 19 10.22 8.10 4.54
N PRO A 20 9.18 8.25 3.69
CA PRO A 20 9.36 8.79 2.36
C PRO A 20 9.72 10.28 2.41
N HIS A 21 10.43 10.72 1.38
CA HIS A 21 10.77 12.13 1.15
C HIS A 21 10.02 12.61 -0.10
N PRO A 22 9.21 13.66 -0.02
CA PRO A 22 8.47 14.15 -1.17
C PRO A 22 9.43 14.75 -2.20
N GLY A 23 9.20 14.44 -3.48
CA GLY A 23 9.87 15.08 -4.61
C GLY A 23 9.28 16.46 -4.94
N ASP A 24 9.74 17.03 -6.05
CA ASP A 24 9.25 18.32 -6.53
C ASP A 24 7.75 18.23 -6.88
N GLY A 25 6.94 19.10 -6.25
CA GLY A 25 5.49 19.13 -6.45
C GLY A 25 4.69 18.13 -5.61
N GLU A 26 5.34 17.35 -4.73
CA GLU A 26 4.68 16.39 -3.84
C GLU A 26 4.54 16.92 -2.40
N LEU A 27 3.65 16.30 -1.62
CA LEU A 27 3.46 16.58 -0.20
C LEU A 27 3.60 15.30 0.62
N LEU A 28 4.28 15.40 1.77
CA LEU A 28 4.30 14.33 2.76
C LEU A 28 3.12 14.47 3.71
N VAL A 29 2.18 13.52 3.65
CA VAL A 29 0.98 13.50 4.50
C VAL A 29 1.14 12.49 5.63
N ARG A 30 0.77 12.89 6.85
CA ARG A 30 0.64 11.96 7.98
C ARG A 30 -0.80 11.41 8.02
N VAL A 31 -0.95 10.11 7.78
CA VAL A 31 -2.23 9.41 7.90
C VAL A 31 -2.68 9.37 9.36
N THR A 32 -3.87 9.89 9.65
CA THR A 32 -4.52 9.84 10.98
C THR A 32 -5.64 8.80 11.07
N GLY A 33 -6.13 8.33 9.93
CA GLY A 33 -7.13 7.28 9.80
C GLY A 33 -7.26 6.84 8.34
N VAL A 34 -7.69 5.60 8.13
CA VAL A 34 -7.93 5.01 6.81
C VAL A 34 -9.14 4.09 6.88
N GLY A 35 -9.96 4.08 5.83
CA GLY A 35 -11.06 3.13 5.65
C GLY A 35 -10.63 1.99 4.74
N ILE A 36 -11.25 0.82 4.91
CA ILE A 36 -11.05 -0.34 4.03
C ILE A 36 -12.21 -0.41 3.04
N CYS A 37 -11.89 -0.54 1.76
CA CYS A 37 -12.85 -0.69 0.67
C CYS A 37 -13.16 -2.18 0.42
N GLY A 38 -14.27 -2.47 -0.26
CA GLY A 38 -14.58 -3.82 -0.73
C GLY A 38 -13.51 -4.40 -1.67
N THR A 39 -12.84 -3.54 -2.46
CA THR A 39 -11.73 -3.95 -3.33
C THR A 39 -10.56 -4.49 -2.53
N ASP A 40 -10.19 -3.87 -1.41
CA ASP A 40 -9.10 -4.36 -0.55
C ASP A 40 -9.40 -5.76 -0.01
N ALA A 41 -10.65 -6.00 0.41
CA ALA A 41 -11.10 -7.30 0.90
C ALA A 41 -11.11 -8.36 -0.21
N ALA A 42 -11.54 -7.98 -1.42
CA ALA A 42 -11.54 -8.87 -2.59
C ALA A 42 -10.11 -9.27 -2.99
N GLU A 43 -9.18 -8.31 -3.06
CA GLU A 43 -7.76 -8.55 -3.33
C GLU A 43 -7.14 -9.45 -2.26
N PHE A 44 -7.38 -9.18 -0.98
CA PHE A 44 -6.87 -10.01 0.10
C PHE A 44 -7.35 -11.47 0.00
N ALA A 45 -8.62 -11.69 -0.34
CA ALA A 45 -9.21 -13.02 -0.44
C ALA A 45 -8.82 -13.77 -1.74
N ALA A 46 -8.77 -13.08 -2.87
CA ALA A 46 -8.53 -13.70 -4.19
C ALA A 46 -7.05 -13.71 -4.58
N GLY A 47 -6.25 -12.80 -4.03
CA GLY A 47 -4.90 -12.48 -4.48
C GLY A 47 -4.86 -11.22 -5.34
N PRO A 48 -3.66 -10.79 -5.77
CA PRO A 48 -3.47 -9.56 -6.53
C PRO A 48 -4.17 -9.66 -7.90
N GLN A 49 -5.25 -8.90 -8.10
CA GLN A 49 -5.93 -8.78 -9.39
C GLN A 49 -5.74 -7.39 -10.01
N MET A 50 -5.78 -6.36 -9.17
CA MET A 50 -5.64 -4.96 -9.54
C MET A 50 -4.31 -4.38 -9.05
N PHE A 51 -3.88 -4.71 -7.84
CA PHE A 51 -2.70 -4.07 -7.25
C PHE A 51 -1.40 -4.73 -7.73
N PRO A 52 -0.45 -3.97 -8.33
CA PRO A 52 0.83 -4.51 -8.71
C PRO A 52 1.71 -4.71 -7.47
N ILE A 53 1.93 -5.97 -7.07
CA ILE A 53 2.76 -6.29 -5.89
C ILE A 53 4.18 -6.74 -6.23
N HIS A 54 4.49 -6.91 -7.51
CA HIS A 54 5.80 -7.35 -8.01
C HIS A 54 6.55 -6.27 -8.80
N ARG A 55 5.92 -5.12 -9.00
CA ARG A 55 6.50 -3.95 -9.67
C ARG A 55 5.86 -2.69 -9.09
N ALA A 56 6.62 -1.61 -9.05
CA ALA A 56 6.09 -0.29 -8.74
C ALA A 56 5.06 0.13 -9.80
N ASP A 57 4.01 0.83 -9.37
CA ASP A 57 3.08 1.48 -10.29
C ASP A 57 3.77 2.70 -10.91
N PRO A 58 3.65 2.93 -12.24
CA PRO A 58 4.34 4.03 -12.90
C PRO A 58 3.83 5.42 -12.50
N VAL A 59 2.66 5.52 -11.87
CA VAL A 59 2.04 6.78 -11.43
C VAL A 59 2.20 6.98 -9.93
N THR A 60 1.99 5.94 -9.12
CA THR A 60 2.01 6.08 -7.64
C THR A 60 3.27 5.52 -6.96
N GLY A 61 4.19 4.91 -7.71
CA GLY A 61 5.36 4.21 -7.17
C GLY A 61 5.05 2.81 -6.67
#